data_AF-A0A9X3XPA0-F1
#
_entry.id   AF-A0A9X3XPA0-F1
#
_cell.length_a   1.000
_cell.length_b   1.000
_cell.length_c   1.000
_cell.angle_alpha   90.00
_cell.angle_beta   90.00
_cell.angle_gamma   90.00
#
_symmetry.space_group_name_H-M   'P 1'
#
loop_
_entity.id
_entity.type
_entity.pdbx_description
1 polymer ?
#
loop_
_entity_poly.entity_id
_entity_poly.type
_entity_poly.pdbx_seq_one_letter_code
_entity_poly.pdbx_strand_id
1 'polypeptide(L)'
;MLLTANYNLKKPEGTDTVNIDDLNENADIIDGKLKNLYDTKAPKYTATASKDGLMSKTDKAKIDGIELGANAYVHPNSHPANMITEDSTHRFLTDEERKLIKAWEELKSSGGDIGGPLVTNRVERVIPVNTIEDGYAVALALKSANGLDKLELLLGKDSGKKALYPIQRFGLGTPSFAFSEIWGGDFLKGG
;
A
#
# COMPACT_ATOMS: atom_id res chain seq x y z
N MET A 1 -2.19 -48.46 73.46
CA MET A 1 -3.02 -47.59 72.61
C MET A 1 -2.21 -47.07 71.43
N LEU A 2 -2.59 -47.46 70.21
CA LEU A 2 -2.04 -46.94 68.97
C LEU A 2 -2.82 -45.68 68.54
N LEU A 3 -2.19 -44.74 67.82
CA LEU A 3 -2.86 -43.52 67.30
C LEU A 3 -2.88 -43.50 65.77
N THR A 4 -3.80 -42.73 65.18
CA THR A 4 -3.78 -42.42 63.73
C THR A 4 -2.73 -41.35 63.42
N ALA A 5 -2.14 -41.39 62.22
CA ALA A 5 -0.99 -40.55 61.87
C ALA A 5 -1.30 -39.05 61.72
N ASN A 6 -2.48 -38.69 61.20
CA ASN A 6 -2.79 -37.31 60.83
C ASN A 6 -3.52 -36.54 61.94
N TYR A 7 -4.36 -37.25 62.69
CA TYR A 7 -5.29 -36.65 63.64
C TYR A 7 -5.13 -37.20 65.05
N ASN A 8 -4.15 -38.07 65.30
CA ASN A 8 -3.88 -38.65 66.63
C ASN A 8 -5.09 -39.33 67.28
N LEU A 9 -6.04 -39.78 66.47
CA LEU A 9 -7.22 -40.51 66.95
C LEU A 9 -6.77 -41.83 67.59
N LYS A 10 -7.33 -42.13 68.75
CA LYS A 10 -7.09 -43.36 69.51
C LYS A 10 -7.64 -44.57 68.74
N LYS A 11 -6.77 -45.53 68.44
CA LYS A 11 -7.14 -46.78 67.75
C LYS A 11 -7.42 -47.86 68.78
N PRO A 12 -8.54 -48.60 68.66
CA PRO A 12 -8.78 -49.77 69.49
C PRO A 12 -7.80 -50.90 69.15
N GLU A 13 -7.35 -51.64 70.16
CA GLU A 13 -6.59 -52.88 69.97
C GLU A 13 -7.55 -54.09 69.95
N GLY A 14 -7.16 -55.20 69.31
CA GLY A 14 -8.07 -56.32 69.04
C GLY A 14 -8.65 -57.03 70.27
N THR A 15 -8.11 -56.74 71.45
CA THR A 15 -8.57 -57.23 72.76
C THR A 15 -9.18 -56.13 73.64
N ASP A 16 -9.15 -54.87 73.21
CA ASP A 16 -9.66 -53.75 73.99
C ASP A 16 -11.18 -53.75 74.03
N THR A 17 -11.72 -53.56 75.23
CA THR A 17 -13.14 -53.22 75.37
C THR A 17 -13.30 -51.75 74.98
N VAL A 18 -14.29 -51.41 74.15
CA VAL A 18 -14.48 -50.04 73.66
C VAL A 18 -14.61 -49.07 74.83
N ASN A 19 -13.70 -48.11 74.91
CA ASN A 19 -13.72 -47.04 75.90
C ASN A 19 -14.48 -45.82 75.36
N ILE A 20 -15.53 -45.42 76.05
CA ILE A 20 -16.39 -44.28 75.67
C ILE A 20 -15.62 -42.96 75.73
N ASP A 21 -14.67 -42.81 76.67
CA ASP A 21 -13.86 -41.60 76.79
C ASP A 21 -12.98 -41.42 75.55
N ASP A 22 -12.40 -42.51 75.05
CA ASP A 22 -11.58 -42.50 73.83
C ASP A 22 -12.40 -42.14 72.59
N LEU A 23 -13.67 -42.59 72.53
CA LEU A 23 -14.58 -42.22 71.45
C LEU A 23 -14.97 -40.74 71.50
N ASN A 24 -15.29 -40.22 72.69
CA ASN A 24 -15.64 -38.81 72.87
C ASN A 24 -14.45 -37.90 72.53
N GLU A 25 -13.25 -38.24 73.02
CA GLU A 25 -12.03 -37.51 72.66
C GLU A 25 -11.77 -37.53 71.16
N ASN A 26 -11.92 -38.68 70.51
CA ASN A 26 -11.80 -38.77 69.04
C ASN A 26 -12.85 -37.91 68.32
N ALA A 27 -14.08 -37.87 68.82
CA ALA A 27 -15.15 -37.04 68.24
C ALA A 27 -14.82 -35.55 68.36
N ASP A 28 -14.35 -35.09 69.51
CA ASP A 28 -13.92 -33.70 69.74
C ASP A 28 -12.74 -33.32 68.82
N ILE A 29 -11.78 -34.24 68.65
CA ILE A 29 -10.66 -34.04 67.73
C ILE A 29 -11.16 -33.89 66.28
N ILE A 30 -12.06 -34.77 65.84
CA ILE A 30 -12.60 -34.74 64.47
C ILE A 30 -13.38 -33.45 64.24
N ASP A 31 -14.28 -33.07 65.16
CA ASP A 31 -15.08 -31.85 65.05
C ASP A 31 -14.19 -30.61 64.95
N GLY A 32 -13.21 -30.48 65.85
CA GLY A 32 -12.27 -29.37 65.85
C GLY A 32 -11.44 -29.28 64.56
N LYS A 33 -11.01 -30.42 64.00
CA LYS A 33 -10.26 -30.45 62.74
C LYS A 33 -11.13 -30.12 61.52
N LEU A 34 -12.36 -30.63 61.46
CA LEU A 34 -13.31 -30.29 60.40
C LEU A 34 -13.63 -28.80 60.40
N LYS A 35 -13.85 -28.23 61.60
CA LYS A 35 -14.05 -26.78 61.76
C LYS A 35 -12.83 -25.98 61.30
N ASN A 36 -11.63 -26.37 61.72
CA ASN A 36 -10.40 -25.68 61.31
C ASN A 36 -10.19 -25.73 59.79
N LEU A 37 -10.40 -26.89 59.16
CA LEU A 37 -10.29 -27.04 57.72
C LEU A 37 -11.29 -26.14 56.99
N TYR A 38 -12.54 -26.07 57.48
CA TYR A 38 -13.54 -25.17 56.92
C TYR A 38 -13.14 -23.70 57.06
N ASP A 39 -12.61 -23.31 58.22
CA ASP A 39 -12.20 -21.93 58.49
C ASP A 39 -10.96 -21.49 57.72
N THR A 40 -10.09 -22.43 57.33
CA THR A 40 -8.82 -22.16 56.65
C THR A 40 -8.81 -22.49 55.16
N LYS A 41 -9.89 -23.05 54.60
CA LYS A 41 -10.00 -23.45 53.19
C LYS A 41 -9.71 -22.33 52.18
N ALA A 42 -10.00 -21.08 52.54
CA ALA A 42 -9.69 -19.90 51.76
C ALA A 42 -9.54 -18.65 52.65
N PRO A 43 -8.79 -17.63 52.21
CA PRO A 43 -8.82 -16.32 52.86
C PRO A 43 -10.23 -15.72 52.85
N LYS A 44 -10.69 -15.23 54.00
CA LYS A 44 -12.01 -14.57 54.16
C LYS A 44 -11.95 -13.05 54.02
N TYR A 45 -10.79 -12.51 53.65
CA TYR A 45 -10.50 -11.08 53.57
C TYR A 45 -10.00 -10.70 52.18
N THR A 46 -10.23 -9.45 51.80
CA THR A 46 -9.74 -8.88 50.54
C THR A 46 -8.22 -8.81 50.53
N ALA A 47 -7.64 -8.96 49.33
CA ALA A 47 -6.20 -8.76 49.16
C ALA A 47 -5.82 -7.31 49.47
N THR A 48 -4.63 -7.15 50.04
CA THR A 48 -4.01 -5.85 50.28
C THR A 48 -2.74 -5.75 49.43
N ALA A 49 -2.12 -4.57 49.38
CA ALA A 49 -0.85 -4.40 48.67
C ALA A 49 0.27 -5.30 49.21
N SER A 50 0.22 -5.69 50.49
CA SER A 50 1.28 -6.45 51.16
C SER A 50 0.94 -7.91 51.45
N LYS A 51 -0.35 -8.29 51.40
CA LYS A 51 -0.83 -9.62 51.80
C LYS A 51 -1.89 -10.18 50.85
N ASP A 52 -1.73 -11.45 50.50
CA ASP A 52 -2.72 -12.22 49.74
C ASP A 52 -4.06 -12.29 50.49
N GLY A 53 -5.16 -12.30 49.74
CA GLY A 53 -6.52 -12.47 50.25
C GLY A 53 -7.35 -13.31 49.28
N LEU A 54 -8.56 -12.88 48.95
CA LEU A 54 -9.40 -13.51 47.91
C LEU A 54 -8.75 -13.53 46.51
N MET A 55 -7.69 -12.75 46.31
CA MET A 55 -6.79 -12.77 45.16
C MET A 55 -5.34 -12.63 45.65
N SER A 56 -4.35 -12.88 44.79
CA SER A 56 -2.95 -12.66 45.17
C SER A 56 -2.65 -11.16 45.32
N LYS A 57 -1.70 -10.81 46.19
CA LYS A 57 -1.18 -9.43 46.29
C LYS A 57 -0.58 -8.95 44.97
N THR A 58 -0.01 -9.87 44.20
CA THR A 58 0.58 -9.61 42.88
C THR A 58 -0.50 -9.18 41.88
N ASP A 59 -1.62 -9.90 41.84
CA ASP A 59 -2.73 -9.54 40.96
C ASP A 59 -3.41 -8.26 41.44
N LYS A 60 -3.51 -8.05 42.76
CA LYS A 60 -4.05 -6.80 43.32
C LYS A 60 -3.21 -5.61 42.89
N ALA A 61 -1.88 -5.72 42.95
CA ALA A 61 -0.97 -4.67 42.50
C ALA A 61 -1.12 -4.36 41.00
N LYS A 62 -1.37 -5.38 40.15
CA LYS A 62 -1.65 -5.16 38.72
C LYS A 62 -2.94 -4.39 38.51
N ILE A 63 -3.99 -4.71 39.26
CA ILE A 63 -5.29 -4.04 39.13
C ILE A 63 -5.25 -2.63 39.73
N ASP A 64 -4.49 -2.41 40.80
CA ASP A 64 -4.34 -1.08 41.43
C ASP A 64 -3.65 -0.05 40.53
N GLY A 65 -2.86 -0.50 39.56
CA GLY A 65 -2.28 0.36 38.52
C GLY A 65 -3.25 0.74 37.41
N ILE A 66 -4.47 0.19 37.39
CA ILE A 66 -5.48 0.47 36.37
C ILE A 66 -6.35 1.61 36.88
N GLU A 67 -6.26 2.78 36.23
CA GLU A 67 -7.11 3.93 36.54
C GLU A 67 -8.60 3.59 36.39
N LEU A 68 -9.46 4.25 37.17
CA LEU A 68 -10.90 4.11 37.04
C LEU A 68 -11.34 4.47 35.62
N GLY A 69 -11.90 3.50 34.90
CA GLY A 69 -12.32 3.69 33.52
C GLY A 69 -11.21 3.49 32.48
N ALA A 70 -10.02 3.00 32.84
CA ALA A 70 -8.97 2.68 31.86
C ALA A 70 -9.39 1.63 30.79
N ASN A 71 -10.49 0.91 31.05
CA ASN A 71 -11.10 -0.02 30.07
C ASN A 71 -12.11 0.66 29.14
N ALA A 72 -12.27 1.99 29.17
CA ALA A 72 -13.21 2.74 28.35
C ALA A 72 -12.67 3.01 26.92
N TYR A 73 -12.06 2.00 26.29
CA TYR A 73 -11.66 2.12 24.90
C TYR A 73 -12.89 2.04 23.99
N VAL A 74 -13.27 3.18 23.41
CA VAL A 74 -14.26 3.27 22.33
C VAL A 74 -13.50 3.46 21.02
N HIS A 75 -13.65 2.52 20.10
CA HIS A 75 -13.01 2.63 18.79
C HIS A 75 -13.62 3.80 18.00
N PRO A 76 -12.81 4.67 17.37
CA PRO A 76 -13.34 5.74 16.54
C PRO A 76 -13.99 5.17 15.27
N ASN A 77 -15.01 5.85 14.74
CA ASN A 77 -15.68 5.43 13.51
C ASN A 77 -14.78 5.53 12.25
N SER A 78 -13.68 6.28 12.33
CA SER A 78 -12.75 6.49 11.23
C SER A 78 -11.35 6.84 11.73
N HIS A 79 -10.33 6.48 10.95
CA HIS A 79 -8.95 6.89 11.15
C HIS A 79 -8.49 7.75 9.97
N PRO A 80 -7.65 8.79 10.20
CA PRO A 80 -7.04 9.51 9.10
C PRO A 80 -6.01 8.60 8.40
N ALA A 81 -5.90 8.72 7.07
CA ALA A 81 -5.04 7.85 6.26
C ALA A 81 -3.55 7.90 6.65
N ASN A 82 -3.10 9.04 7.19
CA ASN A 82 -1.72 9.22 7.66
C ASN A 82 -1.32 8.33 8.86
N MET A 83 -2.28 7.63 9.48
CA MET A 83 -1.99 6.61 10.50
C MET A 83 -1.44 5.32 9.93
N ILE A 84 -1.59 5.10 8.62
CA ILE A 84 -1.19 3.87 7.95
C ILE A 84 0.06 4.17 7.11
N THR A 85 1.17 3.54 7.47
CA THR A 85 2.41 3.59 6.68
C THR A 85 2.21 2.81 5.38
N GLU A 86 2.43 3.47 4.25
CA GLU A 86 2.28 2.84 2.94
C GLU A 86 3.42 1.85 2.63
N ASP A 87 3.10 0.83 1.83
CA ASP A 87 4.07 -0.13 1.33
C ASP A 87 4.07 -0.15 -0.22
N SER A 88 4.84 -1.04 -0.84
CA SER A 88 4.94 -1.13 -2.30
C SER A 88 3.66 -1.62 -2.99
N THR A 89 2.73 -2.19 -2.23
CA THR A 89 1.47 -2.81 -2.70
C THR A 89 0.22 -2.06 -2.23
N HIS A 90 0.31 -1.23 -1.20
CA HIS A 90 -0.78 -0.44 -0.63
C HIS A 90 -0.37 1.03 -0.57
N ARG A 91 -0.95 1.82 -1.47
CA ARG A 91 -0.80 3.27 -1.55
C ARG A 91 -2.18 3.94 -1.50
N PHE A 92 -2.28 5.04 -0.78
CA PHE A 92 -3.42 5.94 -0.84
C PHE A 92 -3.26 6.85 -2.06
N LEU A 93 -4.34 6.99 -2.83
CA LEU A 93 -4.40 7.85 -4.00
C LEU A 93 -5.49 8.88 -3.78
N THR A 94 -5.15 10.15 -4.01
CA THR A 94 -6.10 11.25 -4.02
C THR A 94 -7.07 11.14 -5.21
N ASP A 95 -8.20 11.86 -5.14
CA ASP A 95 -9.17 11.86 -6.23
C ASP A 95 -8.60 12.45 -7.52
N GLU A 96 -7.71 13.44 -7.43
CA GLU A 96 -7.04 14.03 -8.60
C GLU A 96 -6.05 13.04 -9.23
N GLU A 97 -5.23 12.33 -8.43
CA GLU A 97 -4.36 11.28 -8.95
C GLU A 97 -5.18 10.14 -9.59
N ARG A 98 -6.33 9.77 -9.01
CA ARG A 98 -7.25 8.80 -9.62
C ARG A 98 -7.81 9.30 -10.96
N LYS A 99 -8.11 10.59 -11.11
CA LYS A 99 -8.55 11.17 -12.39
C LYS A 99 -7.43 11.11 -13.43
N LEU A 100 -6.19 11.41 -13.06
CA LEU A 100 -5.03 11.31 -13.96
C LEU A 100 -4.83 9.86 -14.45
N ILE A 101 -4.95 8.88 -13.55
CA ILE A 101 -4.89 7.46 -13.90
C ILE A 101 -6.02 7.09 -14.88
N LYS A 102 -7.26 7.54 -14.62
CA LYS A 102 -8.40 7.28 -15.52
C LYS A 102 -8.21 7.89 -16.91
N ALA A 103 -7.78 9.14 -16.97
CA ALA A 103 -7.50 9.82 -18.24
C ALA A 103 -6.43 9.08 -19.05
N TRP A 104 -5.43 8.50 -18.36
CA TRP A 104 -4.41 7.67 -18.99
C TRP A 104 -4.97 6.35 -19.56
N GLU A 105 -5.87 5.68 -18.84
CA GLU A 105 -6.56 4.47 -19.33
C GLU A 105 -7.43 4.74 -20.57
N GLU A 106 -8.13 5.88 -20.58
CA GLU A 106 -8.93 6.34 -21.73
C GLU A 106 -8.05 6.64 -22.96
N LEU A 107 -6.92 7.33 -22.76
CA LEU A 107 -5.97 7.65 -23.82
C LEU A 107 -5.39 6.38 -24.48
N LYS A 108 -4.92 5.42 -23.67
CA LYS A 108 -4.44 4.13 -24.18
C LYS A 108 -5.51 3.39 -24.98
N SER A 109 -6.74 3.40 -24.49
CA SER A 109 -7.88 2.75 -25.14
C SER A 109 -8.23 3.41 -26.48
N SER A 110 -7.98 4.72 -26.62
CA SER A 110 -8.09 5.46 -27.88
C SER A 110 -6.90 5.27 -28.85
N GLY A 111 -5.91 4.46 -28.47
CA GLY A 111 -4.69 4.23 -29.25
C GLY A 111 -3.65 5.35 -29.15
N GLY A 112 -3.81 6.28 -28.19
CA GLY A 112 -2.81 7.29 -27.88
C GLY A 112 -1.67 6.72 -27.05
N ASP A 113 -0.42 7.02 -27.43
CA ASP A 113 0.79 6.63 -26.70
C ASP A 113 1.44 7.87 -26.07
N ILE A 114 1.88 7.77 -24.81
CA ILE A 114 2.68 8.78 -24.10
C ILE A 114 3.96 8.21 -23.48
N GLY A 115 4.26 6.93 -23.73
CA GLY A 115 5.33 6.17 -23.07
C GLY A 115 6.48 5.72 -23.98
N GLY A 116 6.38 5.89 -25.30
CA GLY A 116 7.51 5.72 -26.20
C GLY A 116 8.35 6.99 -26.32
N PRO A 117 9.68 6.91 -26.59
CA PRO A 117 10.38 8.06 -27.16
C PRO A 117 9.56 8.52 -28.36
N LEU A 118 9.29 9.82 -28.47
CA LEU A 118 8.50 10.43 -29.54
C LEU A 118 8.98 9.85 -30.87
N VAL A 119 8.31 8.83 -31.39
CA VAL A 119 8.67 8.25 -32.68
C VAL A 119 8.04 9.19 -33.69
N THR A 120 8.69 10.33 -33.92
CA THR A 120 8.39 11.25 -35.01
C THR A 120 8.72 10.55 -36.32
N ASN A 121 7.92 9.54 -36.69
CA ASN A 121 8.01 8.92 -38.00
C ASN A 121 6.70 8.29 -38.46
N ARG A 122 5.56 8.68 -37.88
CA ARG A 122 4.30 8.49 -38.57
C ARG A 122 4.17 9.61 -39.61
N VAL A 123 4.60 9.33 -40.85
CA VAL A 123 4.17 10.10 -42.02
C VAL A 123 2.65 9.88 -42.12
N GLU A 124 1.86 10.71 -41.43
CA GLU A 124 0.42 10.48 -41.33
C GLU A 124 -0.33 10.75 -42.63
N ARG A 125 0.24 11.56 -43.53
CA ARG A 125 -0.35 11.81 -44.84
C ARG A 125 0.65 12.47 -45.79
N VAL A 126 1.08 11.76 -46.81
CA VAL A 126 1.40 12.43 -48.08
C VAL A 126 0.04 12.83 -48.63
N ILE A 127 -0.27 14.13 -48.72
CA ILE A 127 -1.41 14.57 -49.54
C ILE A 127 -0.89 14.59 -50.97
N PRO A 128 -1.23 13.62 -51.84
CA PRO A 128 -0.94 13.77 -53.25
C PRO A 128 -1.72 14.98 -53.74
N VAL A 129 -1.02 16.03 -54.18
CA VAL A 129 -1.64 17.09 -54.96
C VAL A 129 -1.90 16.50 -56.34
N ASN A 130 -3.19 16.36 -56.66
CA ASN A 130 -3.65 16.07 -58.01
C ASN A 130 -3.06 17.11 -58.95
N THR A 131 -2.51 16.64 -60.07
CA THR A 131 -1.93 17.45 -61.13
C THR A 131 -2.91 18.57 -61.48
N ILE A 132 -2.53 19.82 -61.19
CA ILE A 132 -3.20 20.97 -61.78
C ILE A 132 -2.69 21.03 -63.22
N GLU A 133 -3.58 21.27 -64.19
CA GLU A 133 -3.24 21.40 -65.61
C GLU A 133 -1.94 22.20 -65.77
N ASP A 134 -1.01 21.69 -66.58
CA ASP A 134 0.37 22.18 -66.83
C ASP A 134 1.53 21.59 -65.99
N GLY A 135 1.27 20.58 -65.16
CA GLY A 135 2.31 19.64 -64.69
C GLY A 135 3.22 20.18 -63.57
N TYR A 136 2.70 21.08 -62.74
CA TYR A 136 3.33 21.51 -61.49
C TYR A 136 2.69 20.79 -60.30
N ALA A 137 3.51 20.31 -59.37
CA ALA A 137 3.08 19.71 -58.11
C ALA A 137 3.50 20.59 -56.94
N VAL A 138 2.64 20.64 -55.92
CA VAL A 138 2.89 21.30 -54.64
C VAL A 138 2.85 20.24 -53.55
N ALA A 139 3.95 20.09 -52.81
CA ALA A 139 4.00 19.19 -51.67
C ALA A 139 4.36 19.98 -50.40
N LEU A 140 3.66 19.67 -49.31
CA LEU A 140 4.00 20.14 -47.97
C LEU A 140 4.78 19.02 -47.29
N ALA A 141 6.04 19.29 -46.96
CA ALA A 141 6.91 18.34 -46.26
C ALA A 141 7.30 18.90 -44.90
N LEU A 142 7.23 18.04 -43.89
CA LEU A 142 7.82 18.29 -42.57
C LEU A 142 9.21 17.68 -42.59
N LYS A 143 10.25 18.51 -42.47
CA LYS A 143 11.62 18.05 -42.37
C LYS A 143 12.10 18.25 -40.94
N SER A 144 12.38 17.15 -40.25
CA SER A 144 13.09 17.21 -38.98
C SER A 144 14.58 17.04 -39.26
N ALA A 145 15.35 18.11 -39.04
CA ALA A 145 16.80 18.05 -39.01
C ALA A 145 17.25 18.77 -37.74
N ASN A 146 18.01 18.07 -36.90
CA ASN A 146 18.62 18.60 -35.68
C ASN A 146 17.62 19.18 -34.66
N GLY A 147 16.41 18.61 -34.56
CA GLY A 147 15.45 18.95 -33.50
C GLY A 147 14.66 20.25 -33.69
N LEU A 148 14.71 20.86 -34.88
CA LEU A 148 13.82 21.95 -35.27
C LEU A 148 12.90 21.48 -36.39
N ASP A 149 11.63 21.30 -36.07
CA ASP A 149 10.61 20.94 -37.06
C ASP A 149 10.33 22.16 -37.94
N LYS A 150 10.70 22.09 -39.23
CA LYS A 150 10.38 23.10 -40.23
C LYS A 150 9.34 22.56 -41.20
N LEU A 151 8.32 23.38 -41.47
CA LEU A 151 7.36 23.17 -42.54
C LEU A 151 7.93 23.80 -43.81
N GLU A 152 8.22 22.98 -44.82
CA GLU A 152 8.74 23.45 -46.10
C GLU A 152 7.71 23.20 -47.21
N LEU A 153 7.47 24.24 -48.03
CA LEU A 153 6.63 24.17 -49.21
C LEU A 153 7.51 23.89 -50.43
N LEU A 154 7.34 22.72 -51.04
CA LEU A 154 8.08 22.31 -52.24
C LEU A 154 7.20 22.49 -53.48
N LEU A 155 7.72 23.24 -54.46
CA LEU A 155 7.11 23.45 -55.78
C LEU A 155 8.04 22.88 -56.85
N GLY A 156 7.53 21.99 -57.70
CA GLY A 156 8.35 21.37 -58.75
C GLY A 156 7.52 20.94 -59.96
N LYS A 157 8.15 20.88 -61.14
CA LYS A 157 7.56 20.32 -62.34
C LYS A 157 7.65 18.80 -62.29
N ASP A 158 6.53 18.10 -62.43
CA ASP A 158 6.53 16.64 -62.49
C ASP A 158 7.14 16.21 -63.83
N SER A 159 8.36 15.66 -63.79
CA SER A 159 9.05 15.17 -64.98
C SER A 159 8.85 13.67 -65.22
N GLY A 160 7.88 13.02 -64.54
CA GLY A 160 7.55 11.60 -64.70
C GLY A 160 8.66 10.64 -64.24
N LYS A 161 9.74 11.15 -63.66
CA LYS A 161 10.79 10.38 -62.99
C LYS A 161 10.73 10.74 -61.51
N LYS A 162 10.71 9.75 -60.62
CA LYS A 162 10.72 9.95 -59.16
C LYS A 162 12.06 10.52 -58.66
N ALA A 163 12.37 11.75 -59.07
CA ALA A 163 13.49 12.54 -58.60
C ALA A 163 13.00 13.98 -58.46
N LEU A 164 12.97 14.48 -57.22
CA LEU A 164 12.71 15.89 -56.94
C LEU A 164 13.95 16.66 -57.38
N TYR A 165 13.87 17.35 -58.51
CA TYR A 165 14.98 18.19 -58.98
C TYR A 165 15.04 19.49 -58.17
N PRO A 166 16.23 19.95 -57.76
CA PRO A 166 16.37 21.28 -57.18
C PRO A 166 15.93 22.35 -58.20
N ILE A 167 15.25 23.39 -57.70
CA ILE A 167 14.66 24.46 -58.52
C ILE A 167 15.75 25.12 -59.38
N GLN A 168 15.68 24.94 -60.70
CA GLN A 168 16.45 25.73 -61.65
C GLN A 168 15.84 27.14 -61.66
N ARG A 169 16.65 28.18 -61.38
CA ARG A 169 16.18 29.57 -61.27
C ARG A 169 15.47 30.01 -62.55
N PHE A 170 14.15 30.06 -62.54
CA PHE A 170 13.42 30.92 -63.47
C PHE A 170 13.45 32.33 -62.90
N GLY A 171 14.06 33.26 -63.64
CA GLY A 171 14.17 34.66 -63.24
C GLY A 171 12.79 35.28 -63.08
N LEU A 172 12.31 35.30 -61.83
CA LEU A 172 11.12 36.07 -61.44
C LEU A 172 11.59 37.49 -61.15
N GLY A 173 11.06 38.44 -61.92
CA GLY A 173 11.18 39.87 -61.63
C GLY A 173 10.81 40.14 -60.17
N THR A 174 11.64 40.91 -59.49
CA THR A 174 11.52 41.24 -58.07
C THR A 174 10.32 42.17 -57.79
N PRO A 175 9.93 42.36 -56.52
CA PRO A 175 10.28 41.61 -55.31
C PRO A 175 9.06 41.25 -54.44
N SER A 176 9.14 40.15 -53.70
CA SER A 176 8.79 40.10 -52.27
C SER A 176 8.64 38.64 -51.88
N PHE A 177 9.73 37.94 -51.58
CA PHE A 177 9.88 36.78 -50.68
C PHE A 177 11.32 36.28 -50.93
N ALA A 178 12.31 36.91 -50.30
CA ALA A 178 13.66 36.38 -50.31
C ALA A 178 13.70 35.24 -49.28
N PHE A 179 13.81 33.99 -49.73
CA PHE A 179 14.29 32.92 -48.85
C PHE A 179 15.73 33.30 -48.48
N SER A 180 15.96 33.62 -47.21
CA SER A 180 17.21 34.25 -46.75
C SER A 180 18.43 33.34 -46.94
N GLU A 181 18.25 32.03 -47.03
CA GLU A 181 19.31 31.08 -47.32
C GLU A 181 18.75 29.88 -48.09
N ILE A 182 19.23 29.68 -49.32
CA ILE A 182 19.04 28.42 -50.06
C ILE A 182 20.36 27.67 -49.94
N TRP A 183 20.38 26.61 -49.13
CA TRP A 183 21.56 25.77 -48.97
C TRP A 183 21.74 24.92 -50.25
N GLY A 184 22.63 25.37 -51.14
CA GLY A 184 23.08 24.61 -52.31
C GLY A 184 24.38 23.90 -51.97
N GLY A 185 24.30 22.63 -51.61
CA GLY A 185 25.45 21.75 -51.44
C GLY A 185 25.19 20.43 -52.14
N ASP A 186 26.20 19.90 -52.83
CA ASP A 186 26.14 18.56 -53.41
C ASP A 186 25.98 17.53 -52.29
N PHE A 187 24.88 16.76 -52.32
CA PHE A 187 24.78 15.56 -51.50
C PHE A 187 25.73 14.51 -52.08
N LEU A 188 26.99 14.54 -51.65
CA LEU A 188 27.89 13.42 -51.84
C LEU A 188 27.28 12.20 -51.16
N LYS A 189 26.92 11.20 -51.98
CA LYS A 189 26.53 9.88 -51.50
C LYS A 189 27.79 9.26 -50.88
N GLY A 190 27.81 9.12 -49.56
CA GLY A 190 28.85 8.36 -48.86
C GLY A 190 28.95 6.95 -49.45
N GLY A 191 30.20 6.46 -49.56
CA GLY A 191 30.49 5.06 -49.86
C GLY A 191 30.04 4.12 -48.76
#